data_AF-A0A7J6SHZ7-F1
#
_entry.id   AF-A0A7J6SHZ7-F1
#
_cell.length_a   1.000
_cell.length_b   1.000
_cell.length_c   1.000
_cell.angle_alpha   90.00
_cell.angle_beta   90.00
_cell.angle_gamma   90.00
#
_symmetry.space_group_name_H-M   'P 1'
#
loop_
_entity.id
_entity.type
_entity.pdbx_description
1 polymer ?
#
loop_
_entity_poly.entity_id
_entity_poly.type
_entity_poly.pdbx_seq_one_letter_code
_entity_poly.pdbx_strand_id
1 'polypeptide(L)'
;WYVGFVTGLMWGVLWDLLEFSDVYLFNDRFDTSKPTRRATYWTTIVYITSLFLGTFFALSTPLHDAPILIQPISLLGFYALEFTVFTVNAAVGQLVFSQHRKPLVKIVLWCMIGWTFLSVIQFYVPRLSAGPSARVATITPGAELGGVSCDKTVVEQYEKDATCNGTLERQLELTRRAVTVGGAKFVVWPEMWLGPFQNLTDAEDYVSSNVGPLAGRLGAFVSVGALVGESGNIAIMVGPEGEILGVYGKQKPLGLVGEKSSLRFGYPTYEIPSTSLVERNRTSPGKVGTLICYDVDFTGPLRSIIMQGAGLILNPSQDWSAVRDHLSQAVFRAVESRVAIAKADMAWDSVIVDPWGRKVARFQSLTERENVLVATVELGNGAPTVATVTGDILPLLCAAYSLFVLVSAGWKWYEVRVARHVYTPDGEYGSLMSA
;
A
#
# COMPACT_ATOMS: atom_id res chain seq x y z
N TRP A 1 3.83 -17.47 8.77
CA TRP A 1 4.33 -18.75 8.22
C TRP A 1 3.36 -19.42 7.26
N TYR A 2 2.15 -19.82 7.69
CA TYR A 2 1.19 -20.52 6.83
C TYR A 2 0.80 -19.74 5.56
N VAL A 3 0.45 -18.45 5.70
CA VAL A 3 0.10 -17.58 4.57
C VAL A 3 1.23 -17.54 3.54
N GLY A 4 2.46 -17.26 3.97
CA GLY A 4 3.63 -17.21 3.07
C GLY A 4 3.95 -18.54 2.38
N PHE A 5 3.73 -19.67 3.06
CA PHE A 5 3.94 -20.99 2.45
C PHE A 5 2.89 -21.28 1.37
N VAL A 6 1.60 -21.05 1.67
CA VAL A 6 0.52 -21.28 0.72
C VAL A 6 0.63 -20.34 -0.49
N THR A 7 0.88 -19.05 -0.26
CA THR A 7 1.09 -18.10 -1.36
C THR A 7 2.30 -18.49 -2.20
N GLY A 8 3.42 -18.86 -1.58
CA GLY A 8 4.61 -19.33 -2.29
C GLY A 8 4.36 -20.56 -3.17
N LEU A 9 3.60 -21.55 -2.69
CA LEU A 9 3.21 -22.71 -3.50
C LEU A 9 2.31 -22.32 -4.68
N MET A 10 1.29 -21.49 -4.44
CA MET A 10 0.40 -21.02 -5.50
C MET A 10 1.16 -20.23 -6.57
N TRP A 11 2.08 -19.37 -6.14
CA TRP A 11 2.94 -18.59 -7.02
C TRP A 11 3.85 -19.48 -7.86
N GLY A 12 4.49 -20.48 -7.23
CA GLY A 12 5.36 -21.44 -7.91
C GLY A 12 4.61 -22.23 -8.98
N VAL A 13 3.42 -22.75 -8.66
CA VAL A 13 2.59 -23.50 -9.63
C VAL A 13 2.18 -22.60 -10.79
N LEU A 14 1.72 -21.37 -10.53
CA LEU A 14 1.30 -20.45 -11.59
C LEU A 14 2.49 -20.02 -12.46
N TRP A 15 3.65 -19.77 -11.83
CA TRP A 15 4.89 -19.46 -12.53
C TRP A 15 5.34 -20.61 -13.44
N ASP A 16 5.39 -21.84 -12.92
CA ASP A 16 5.81 -23.01 -13.68
C ASP A 16 4.87 -23.31 -14.84
N LEU A 17 3.56 -23.11 -14.64
CA LEU A 17 2.56 -23.24 -15.70
C LEU A 17 2.81 -22.21 -16.82
N LEU A 18 3.02 -20.94 -16.46
CA LEU A 18 3.32 -19.88 -17.43
C LEU A 18 4.64 -20.13 -18.18
N GLU A 19 5.70 -20.52 -17.47
CA GLU A 19 6.99 -20.84 -18.09
C GLU A 19 6.90 -22.07 -19.01
N PHE A 20 6.18 -23.11 -18.61
CA PHE A 20 5.97 -24.29 -19.45
C PHE A 20 5.18 -23.93 -20.72
N SER A 21 4.09 -23.18 -20.57
CA SER A 21 3.27 -22.70 -21.69
C SER A 21 4.08 -21.81 -22.64
N ASP A 22 4.89 -20.89 -22.12
CA ASP A 22 5.78 -20.03 -22.89
C ASP A 22 6.77 -20.86 -23.73
N VAL A 23 7.48 -21.80 -23.09
CA VAL A 23 8.44 -22.68 -23.78
C VAL A 23 7.75 -23.56 -24.81
N TYR A 24 6.55 -24.08 -24.51
CA TYR A 24 5.78 -24.91 -25.43
C TYR A 24 5.31 -24.15 -26.67
N LEU A 25 4.95 -22.87 -26.51
CA LEU A 25 4.51 -22.02 -27.60
C LEU A 25 5.64 -21.53 -28.48
N PHE A 26 6.65 -20.90 -27.87
CA PHE A 26 7.66 -20.13 -28.58
C PHE A 26 8.94 -20.93 -28.86
N ASN A 27 9.21 -21.99 -28.10
CA ASN A 27 10.39 -22.86 -28.24
C ASN A 27 11.73 -22.10 -28.28
N ASP A 28 11.81 -20.97 -27.58
CA ASP A 28 12.86 -19.95 -27.73
C ASP A 28 13.59 -19.70 -26.39
N ARG A 29 14.11 -20.77 -25.77
CA ARG A 29 14.62 -20.75 -24.37
C ARG A 29 15.59 -19.61 -24.02
N PHE A 30 16.29 -19.03 -25.00
CA PHE A 30 17.27 -17.96 -24.85
C PHE A 30 17.01 -16.72 -25.73
N ASP A 31 15.80 -16.54 -26.24
CA ASP A 31 15.45 -15.33 -26.96
C ASP A 31 15.50 -14.08 -26.06
N THR A 32 15.88 -12.98 -26.67
CA THR A 32 16.06 -11.66 -26.09
C THR A 32 14.78 -11.04 -25.55
N SER A 33 13.60 -11.52 -25.97
CA SER A 33 12.30 -11.06 -25.46
C SER A 33 11.87 -11.75 -24.15
N LYS A 34 12.54 -12.85 -23.78
CA LYS A 34 12.21 -13.67 -22.61
C LYS A 34 12.23 -12.94 -21.26
N PRO A 35 13.18 -12.01 -20.97
CA PRO A 35 13.15 -11.24 -19.71
C PRO A 35 11.86 -10.43 -19.55
N THR A 36 11.40 -9.82 -20.64
CA THR A 36 10.17 -9.01 -20.65
C THR A 36 8.93 -9.89 -20.45
N ARG A 37 8.83 -11.04 -21.13
CA ARG A 37 7.71 -11.99 -20.92
C ARG A 37 7.65 -12.50 -19.49
N ARG A 38 8.80 -12.83 -18.91
CA ARG A 38 8.93 -13.22 -17.50
C ARG A 38 8.49 -12.14 -16.53
N ALA A 39 8.86 -10.89 -16.78
CA ALA A 39 8.36 -9.76 -16.00
C ALA A 39 6.84 -9.63 -16.12
N THR A 40 6.25 -9.85 -17.31
CA THR A 40 4.80 -9.88 -17.50
C THR A 40 4.12 -10.94 -16.63
N TYR A 41 4.68 -12.16 -16.58
CA TYR A 41 4.16 -13.25 -15.74
C TYR A 41 4.27 -12.91 -14.26
N TRP A 42 5.43 -12.40 -13.82
CA TRP A 42 5.64 -11.98 -12.44
C TRP A 42 4.68 -10.88 -12.03
N THR A 43 4.56 -9.81 -12.82
CA THR A 43 3.63 -8.71 -12.55
C THR A 43 2.18 -9.20 -12.49
N THR A 44 1.81 -10.19 -13.30
CA THR A 44 0.48 -10.83 -13.22
C THR A 44 0.27 -11.55 -11.88
N ILE A 45 1.26 -12.32 -11.41
CA ILE A 45 1.21 -13.02 -10.12
C ILE A 45 1.10 -12.02 -8.97
N VAL A 46 1.93 -10.97 -8.97
CA VAL A 46 1.89 -9.91 -7.96
C VAL A 46 0.54 -9.19 -7.97
N TYR A 47 0.00 -8.88 -9.16
CA TYR A 47 -1.30 -8.22 -9.29
C TYR A 47 -2.46 -9.08 -8.79
N ILE A 48 -2.52 -10.36 -9.15
CA ILE A 48 -3.56 -11.26 -8.63
C ILE A 48 -3.48 -11.34 -7.11
N THR A 49 -2.26 -11.37 -6.58
CA THR A 49 -2.05 -11.46 -5.14
C THR A 49 -2.46 -10.19 -4.41
N SER A 50 -2.18 -9.02 -4.99
CA SER A 50 -2.51 -7.75 -4.37
C SER A 50 -4.01 -7.47 -4.28
N LEU A 51 -4.84 -8.18 -5.05
CA LEU A 51 -6.31 -8.11 -4.90
C LEU A 51 -6.79 -8.59 -3.52
N PHE A 52 -6.01 -9.43 -2.83
CA PHE A 52 -6.39 -10.02 -1.55
C PHE A 52 -5.38 -9.75 -0.41
N LEU A 53 -4.11 -9.54 -0.75
CA LEU A 53 -3.02 -9.33 0.23
C LEU A 53 -2.37 -7.95 0.14
N GLY A 54 -2.88 -7.06 -0.73
CA GLY A 54 -2.28 -5.77 -0.99
C GLY A 54 -0.90 -5.88 -1.67
N THR A 55 -0.25 -4.74 -1.86
CA THR A 55 1.05 -4.65 -2.56
C THR A 55 2.26 -5.00 -1.67
N PHE A 56 2.01 -5.64 -0.53
CA PHE A 56 3.01 -6.04 0.46
C PHE A 56 4.11 -6.98 -0.10
N PHE A 57 3.74 -7.93 -0.94
CA PHE A 57 4.67 -8.92 -1.49
C PHE A 57 5.26 -8.46 -2.83
N ALA A 58 6.33 -7.68 -2.78
CA ALA A 58 7.00 -7.14 -3.96
C ALA A 58 8.53 -7.19 -3.84
N LEU A 59 9.22 -7.51 -4.95
CA LEU A 59 10.68 -7.48 -5.02
C LEU A 59 11.23 -6.05 -4.94
N SER A 60 10.40 -5.07 -5.30
CA SER A 60 10.73 -3.65 -5.26
C SER A 60 10.72 -3.04 -3.85
N THR A 61 10.21 -3.73 -2.82
CA THR A 61 10.09 -3.23 -1.44
C THR A 61 11.35 -2.54 -0.90
N PRO A 62 12.58 -3.05 -1.09
CA PRO A 62 13.79 -2.38 -0.60
C PRO A 62 14.02 -0.97 -1.16
N LEU A 63 13.45 -0.63 -2.32
CA LEU A 63 13.64 0.68 -2.95
C LEU A 63 12.92 1.83 -2.24
N HIS A 64 12.04 1.54 -1.28
CA HIS A 64 11.40 2.57 -0.46
C HIS A 64 12.42 3.39 0.37
N ASP A 65 13.60 2.82 0.66
CA ASP A 65 14.70 3.52 1.34
C ASP A 65 15.51 4.45 0.42
N ALA A 66 15.29 4.36 -0.90
CA ALA A 66 15.89 5.23 -1.89
C ALA A 66 14.81 5.99 -2.69
N PRO A 67 14.08 6.96 -2.08
CA PRO A 67 12.98 7.67 -2.73
C PRO A 67 13.35 8.27 -4.09
N ILE A 68 14.58 8.75 -4.24
CA ILE A 68 15.12 9.28 -5.50
C ILE A 68 15.04 8.29 -6.68
N LEU A 69 14.93 6.99 -6.44
CA LEU A 69 14.89 5.94 -7.47
C LEU A 69 13.47 5.43 -7.79
N ILE A 70 12.43 5.89 -7.10
CA ILE A 70 11.07 5.33 -7.27
C ILE A 70 10.08 6.33 -7.87
N GLN A 71 10.51 7.52 -8.26
CA GLN A 71 9.61 8.59 -8.72
C GLN A 71 8.76 8.25 -9.95
N PRO A 72 9.19 7.43 -10.93
CA PRO A 72 8.39 7.09 -12.10
C PRO A 72 7.10 6.35 -11.78
N ILE A 73 6.94 5.80 -10.57
CA ILE A 73 5.68 5.18 -10.17
C ILE A 73 4.53 6.19 -10.12
N SER A 74 4.80 7.50 -9.96
CA SER A 74 3.75 8.52 -10.09
C SER A 74 3.19 8.66 -11.52
N LEU A 75 3.90 8.12 -12.51
CA LEU A 75 3.47 8.12 -13.91
C LEU A 75 2.95 6.76 -14.35
N LEU A 76 3.64 5.69 -13.94
CA LEU A 76 3.44 4.34 -14.48
C LEU A 76 2.76 3.38 -13.49
N GLY A 77 2.62 3.79 -12.23
CA GLY A 77 2.09 2.98 -11.14
C GLY A 77 3.14 2.06 -10.49
N PHE A 78 2.80 1.54 -9.32
CA PHE A 78 3.64 0.65 -8.53
C PHE A 78 4.08 -0.60 -9.31
N TYR A 79 3.17 -1.24 -10.04
CA TYR A 79 3.47 -2.45 -10.80
C TYR A 79 4.51 -2.24 -11.91
N ALA A 80 4.70 -1.00 -12.39
CA ALA A 80 5.76 -0.69 -13.35
C ALA A 80 7.15 -0.75 -12.73
N LEU A 81 7.28 -0.38 -11.45
CA LEU A 81 8.53 -0.56 -10.72
C LEU A 81 8.83 -2.05 -10.55
N GLU A 82 7.82 -2.83 -10.15
CA GLU A 82 7.96 -4.28 -10.00
C GLU A 82 8.34 -4.97 -11.32
N PHE A 83 7.66 -4.61 -12.41
CA PHE A 83 7.96 -5.08 -13.76
C PHE A 83 9.40 -4.75 -14.16
N THR A 84 9.85 -3.52 -13.89
CA THR A 84 11.20 -3.04 -14.25
C THR A 84 12.28 -3.77 -13.45
N VAL A 85 12.10 -3.90 -12.13
CA VAL A 85 13.00 -4.65 -11.24
C VAL A 85 13.11 -6.10 -11.71
N PHE A 86 12.00 -6.75 -12.03
CA PHE A 86 12.02 -8.12 -12.50
C PHE A 86 12.70 -8.24 -13.88
N THR A 87 12.38 -7.35 -14.82
CA THR A 87 12.97 -7.35 -16.18
C THR A 87 14.49 -7.25 -16.12
N VAL A 88 15.03 -6.34 -15.31
CA VAL A 88 16.48 -6.17 -15.16
C VAL A 88 17.11 -7.44 -14.59
N ASN A 89 16.56 -8.00 -13.51
CA ASN A 89 17.09 -9.21 -12.88
C ASN A 89 17.00 -10.43 -13.81
N ALA A 90 15.89 -10.60 -14.53
CA ALA A 90 15.71 -11.67 -15.51
C ALA A 90 16.72 -11.54 -16.66
N ALA A 91 16.97 -10.33 -17.16
CA ALA A 91 17.94 -10.09 -18.22
C ALA A 91 19.38 -10.36 -17.74
N VAL A 92 19.74 -9.94 -16.52
CA VAL A 92 21.04 -10.27 -15.89
C VAL A 92 21.21 -11.77 -15.73
N GLY A 93 20.19 -12.48 -15.23
CA GLY A 93 20.22 -13.94 -15.12
C GLY A 93 20.42 -14.62 -16.47
N GLN A 94 19.77 -14.14 -17.53
CA GLN A 94 19.91 -14.69 -18.87
C GLN A 94 21.28 -14.41 -19.51
N LEU A 95 21.97 -13.31 -19.16
CA LEU A 95 23.32 -13.01 -19.64
C LEU A 95 24.35 -14.10 -19.30
N VAL A 96 24.13 -14.82 -18.19
CA VAL A 96 25.01 -15.91 -17.75
C VAL A 96 25.02 -17.06 -18.77
N PHE A 97 23.86 -17.39 -19.34
CA PHE A 97 23.67 -18.56 -20.19
C PHE A 97 23.55 -18.24 -21.69
N SER A 98 23.31 -16.98 -22.06
CA SER A 98 23.14 -16.58 -23.46
C SER A 98 24.47 -16.23 -24.15
N GLN A 99 24.65 -16.75 -25.37
CA GLN A 99 25.71 -16.33 -26.29
C GLN A 99 25.40 -14.98 -26.94
N HIS A 100 24.11 -14.61 -27.05
CA HIS A 100 23.62 -13.38 -27.69
C HIS A 100 23.41 -12.28 -26.65
N ARG A 101 24.51 -11.74 -26.11
CA ARG A 101 24.50 -10.84 -24.94
C ARG A 101 24.10 -9.39 -25.24
N LYS A 102 24.39 -8.88 -26.45
CA LYS A 102 24.23 -7.44 -26.77
C LYS A 102 22.80 -6.92 -26.53
N PRO A 103 21.72 -7.59 -26.97
CA PRO A 103 20.36 -7.10 -26.74
C PRO A 103 19.97 -7.12 -25.25
N LEU A 104 20.40 -8.14 -24.51
CA LEU A 104 20.15 -8.25 -23.07
C LEU A 104 20.86 -7.12 -22.29
N VAL A 105 22.12 -6.80 -22.64
CA VAL A 105 22.83 -5.65 -22.08
C VAL A 105 22.09 -4.35 -22.38
N LYS A 106 21.57 -4.17 -23.61
CA LYS A 106 20.75 -3.01 -23.96
C LYS A 106 19.51 -2.93 -23.08
N ILE A 107 18.76 -4.02 -22.88
CA ILE A 107 17.58 -4.04 -21.99
C ILE A 107 17.96 -3.57 -20.58
N VAL A 108 19.00 -4.17 -19.99
CA VAL A 108 19.49 -3.82 -18.65
C VAL A 108 19.86 -2.33 -18.57
N LEU A 109 20.70 -1.85 -19.50
CA LEU A 109 21.16 -0.47 -19.50
C LEU A 109 20.01 0.52 -19.75
N TRP A 110 19.13 0.27 -20.71
CA TRP A 110 18.02 1.20 -21.00
C TRP A 110 16.98 1.23 -19.90
N CYS A 111 16.65 0.09 -19.29
CA CYS A 111 15.76 0.05 -18.12
C CYS A 111 16.38 0.83 -16.96
N MET A 112 17.63 0.56 -16.59
CA MET A 112 18.27 1.25 -15.47
C MET A 112 18.50 2.73 -15.75
N ILE A 113 19.15 3.08 -16.87
CA ILE A 113 19.45 4.48 -17.21
C ILE A 113 18.16 5.25 -17.43
N GLY A 114 17.20 4.72 -18.18
CA GLY A 114 15.94 5.38 -18.45
C GLY A 114 15.13 5.61 -17.18
N TRP A 115 15.01 4.59 -16.33
CA TRP A 115 14.30 4.70 -15.05
C TRP A 115 14.99 5.68 -14.10
N THR A 116 16.30 5.53 -13.88
CA THR A 116 17.07 6.41 -12.99
C THR A 116 17.07 7.85 -13.49
N PHE A 117 17.26 8.08 -14.80
CA PHE A 117 17.25 9.42 -15.37
C PHE A 117 15.90 10.10 -15.17
N LEU A 118 14.80 9.43 -15.51
CA LEU A 118 13.45 9.95 -15.29
C LEU A 118 13.21 10.21 -13.79
N SER A 119 13.63 9.29 -12.94
CA SER A 119 13.42 9.39 -11.49
C SER A 119 14.18 10.57 -10.87
N VAL A 120 15.45 10.75 -11.24
CA VAL A 120 16.30 11.86 -10.77
C VAL A 120 15.76 13.19 -11.26
N ILE A 121 15.30 13.28 -12.52
CA ILE A 121 14.65 14.49 -13.04
C ILE A 121 13.40 14.82 -12.22
N GLN A 122 12.50 13.85 -12.01
CA GLN A 122 11.29 14.08 -11.22
C GLN A 122 11.63 14.50 -9.78
N PHE A 123 12.68 13.92 -9.18
CA PHE A 123 13.07 14.22 -7.80
C PHE A 123 13.69 15.62 -7.61
N TYR A 124 14.52 16.09 -8.56
CA TYR A 124 15.30 17.33 -8.42
C TYR A 124 14.83 18.49 -9.28
N VAL A 125 13.92 18.26 -10.22
CA VAL A 125 13.22 19.33 -10.95
C VAL A 125 11.79 19.47 -10.42
N PRO A 126 11.57 19.72 -9.11
CA PRO A 126 10.22 19.95 -8.60
C PRO A 126 9.81 21.35 -9.03
N ARG A 127 8.97 21.46 -10.05
CA ARG A 127 8.29 22.73 -10.35
C ARG A 127 6.83 22.47 -10.72
N LEU A 128 5.97 23.22 -10.03
CA LEU A 128 4.51 23.40 -10.19
C LEU A 128 3.57 22.46 -9.41
N SER A 129 4.05 21.36 -8.82
CA SER A 129 3.17 20.39 -8.13
C SER A 129 3.25 20.37 -6.59
N ALA A 130 4.11 21.19 -5.97
CA ALA A 130 4.21 21.26 -4.51
C ALA A 130 2.97 21.95 -3.90
N GLY A 131 2.27 21.22 -3.04
CA GLY A 131 1.17 21.74 -2.23
C GLY A 131 1.66 22.66 -1.11
N PRO A 132 0.74 23.18 -0.28
CA PRO A 132 1.12 23.86 0.95
C PRO A 132 1.75 22.87 1.94
N SER A 133 2.37 23.37 2.99
CA SER A 133 2.90 22.56 4.09
C SER A 133 1.97 22.60 5.29
N ALA A 134 1.93 21.50 6.06
CA ALA A 134 1.25 21.44 7.34
C ALA A 134 2.15 20.82 8.41
N ARG A 135 1.89 21.14 9.68
CA ARG A 135 2.53 20.46 10.81
C ARG A 135 1.65 19.30 11.24
N VAL A 136 2.19 18.09 11.17
CA VAL A 136 1.46 16.84 11.47
C VAL A 136 2.16 16.12 12.60
N ALA A 137 1.37 15.47 13.44
CA ALA A 137 1.84 14.61 14.52
C ALA A 137 1.24 13.21 14.43
N THR A 138 2.04 12.22 14.80
CA THR A 138 1.60 10.84 15.01
C THR A 138 1.89 10.46 16.46
N ILE A 139 0.94 9.77 17.09
CA ILE A 139 1.08 9.32 18.47
C ILE A 139 1.14 7.79 18.49
N THR A 140 2.21 7.25 19.06
CA THR A 140 2.40 5.83 19.33
C THR A 140 2.37 5.63 20.84
N PRO A 141 1.37 4.93 21.40
CA PRO A 141 1.24 4.71 22.84
C PRO A 141 2.16 3.61 23.37
N GLY A 142 2.75 2.77 22.50
CA GLY A 142 3.70 1.73 22.91
C GLY A 142 3.03 0.45 23.39
N ALA A 143 2.10 -0.09 22.60
CA ALA A 143 1.30 -1.26 22.94
C ALA A 143 0.34 -1.11 24.15
N GLU A 144 0.04 0.13 24.52
CA GLU A 144 -0.92 0.44 25.58
C GLU A 144 -2.27 0.86 24.97
N LEU A 145 -3.29 0.01 25.14
CA LEU A 145 -4.66 0.28 24.74
C LEU A 145 -5.34 1.21 25.73
N GLY A 146 -6.00 2.25 25.21
CA GLY A 146 -6.76 3.22 26.01
C GLY A 146 -8.23 2.87 26.22
N GLY A 147 -8.67 1.69 25.77
CA GLY A 147 -10.07 1.33 25.59
C GLY A 147 -10.96 1.55 26.82
N VAL A 148 -12.20 2.00 26.56
CA VAL A 148 -13.29 2.13 27.55
C VAL A 148 -13.64 0.77 28.18
N SER A 149 -13.32 -0.33 27.48
CA SER A 149 -13.38 -1.70 27.98
C SER A 149 -12.27 -2.54 27.35
N CYS A 150 -11.05 -2.44 27.87
CA CYS A 150 -9.98 -3.34 27.45
C CYS A 150 -10.17 -4.70 28.12
N ASP A 151 -10.71 -5.67 27.39
CA ASP A 151 -10.85 -7.06 27.85
C ASP A 151 -9.95 -8.02 27.06
N LYS A 152 -9.92 -9.29 27.47
CA LYS A 152 -9.08 -10.32 26.83
C LYS A 152 -9.40 -10.53 25.34
N THR A 153 -10.65 -10.37 24.92
CA THR A 153 -11.03 -10.55 23.51
C THR A 153 -10.52 -9.42 22.64
N VAL A 154 -10.50 -8.19 23.18
CA VAL A 154 -9.86 -7.04 22.52
C VAL A 154 -8.36 -7.28 22.42
N VAL A 155 -7.67 -7.68 23.50
CA VAL A 155 -6.22 -7.96 23.46
C VAL A 155 -5.86 -9.07 22.46
N GLU A 156 -6.67 -10.13 22.37
CA GLU A 156 -6.49 -11.23 21.40
C GLU A 156 -6.58 -10.77 19.93
N GLN A 157 -7.29 -9.68 19.63
CA GLN A 157 -7.39 -9.12 18.28
C GLN A 157 -6.18 -8.26 17.87
N TYR A 158 -5.38 -7.76 18.82
CA TYR A 158 -4.31 -6.80 18.54
C TYR A 158 -2.95 -7.49 18.40
N GLU A 159 -2.43 -8.02 19.50
CA GLU A 159 -1.26 -8.89 19.57
C GLU A 159 -1.14 -9.39 21.02
N LYS A 160 -0.49 -10.53 21.23
CA LYS A 160 -0.49 -11.26 22.52
C LYS A 160 0.09 -10.46 23.70
N ASP A 161 0.83 -9.38 23.42
CA ASP A 161 1.60 -8.59 24.39
C ASP A 161 0.99 -7.19 24.66
N ALA A 162 -0.11 -6.81 23.99
CA ALA A 162 -0.79 -5.54 24.23
C ALA A 162 -1.33 -5.45 25.67
N THR A 163 -1.15 -4.28 26.31
CA THR A 163 -1.59 -4.04 27.69
C THR A 163 -2.74 -3.04 27.75
N CYS A 164 -3.57 -3.15 28.79
CA CYS A 164 -4.70 -2.24 29.05
C CYS A 164 -4.30 -1.02 29.90
N ASN A 165 -3.01 -0.63 29.90
CA ASN A 165 -2.50 0.43 30.76
C ASN A 165 -2.64 1.82 30.14
N GLY A 166 -3.03 1.90 28.87
CA GLY A 166 -3.23 3.16 28.18
C GLY A 166 -4.38 3.92 28.83
N THR A 167 -4.25 5.23 28.95
CA THR A 167 -5.31 6.09 29.48
C THR A 167 -5.64 7.19 28.50
N LEU A 168 -6.93 7.54 28.44
CA LEU A 168 -7.39 8.67 27.64
C LEU A 168 -6.66 9.95 28.08
N GLU A 169 -6.47 10.16 29.38
CA GLU A 169 -5.76 11.31 29.93
C GLU A 169 -4.33 11.41 29.39
N ARG A 170 -3.60 10.29 29.32
CA ARG A 170 -2.24 10.26 28.76
C ARG A 170 -2.27 10.61 27.27
N GLN A 171 -3.16 10.02 26.50
CA GLN A 171 -3.26 10.27 25.05
C GLN A 171 -3.66 11.71 24.73
N LEU A 172 -4.58 12.28 25.51
CA LEU A 172 -4.95 13.70 25.42
C LEU A 172 -3.78 14.62 25.80
N GLU A 173 -2.95 14.24 26.78
CA GLU A 173 -1.74 15.00 27.13
C GLU A 173 -0.68 14.92 26.02
N LEU A 174 -0.44 13.75 25.43
CA LEU A 174 0.44 13.61 24.26
C LEU A 174 -0.05 14.46 23.09
N THR A 175 -1.35 14.45 22.83
CA THR A 175 -2.01 15.30 21.82
C THR A 175 -1.81 16.77 22.12
N ARG A 176 -2.05 17.19 23.38
CA ARG A 176 -1.83 18.57 23.83
C ARG A 176 -0.40 19.00 23.58
N ARG A 177 0.60 18.21 23.99
CA ARG A 177 2.02 18.52 23.79
C ARG A 177 2.40 18.59 22.31
N ALA A 178 1.89 17.67 21.49
CA ALA A 178 2.14 17.68 20.04
C ALA A 178 1.67 18.99 19.38
N VAL A 179 0.54 19.53 19.83
CA VAL A 179 0.00 20.80 19.32
C VAL A 179 0.67 22.02 19.95
N THR A 180 0.77 22.10 21.28
CA THR A 180 1.25 23.30 21.98
C THR A 180 2.76 23.49 21.89
N VAL A 181 3.53 22.41 21.97
CA VAL A 181 5.00 22.45 21.86
C VAL A 181 5.45 22.18 20.43
N GLY A 182 4.86 21.15 19.81
CA GLY A 182 5.21 20.74 18.45
C GLY A 182 4.56 21.57 17.34
N GLY A 183 3.54 22.38 17.65
CA GLY A 183 2.83 23.19 16.66
C GLY A 183 1.98 22.39 15.68
N ALA A 184 1.69 21.12 15.97
CA ALA A 184 0.90 20.27 15.09
C ALA A 184 -0.53 20.81 14.87
N LYS A 185 -1.04 20.65 13.66
CA LYS A 185 -2.41 20.97 13.26
C LYS A 185 -3.25 19.75 12.90
N PHE A 186 -2.57 18.62 12.70
CA PHE A 186 -3.18 17.32 12.48
C PHE A 186 -2.51 16.34 13.44
N VAL A 187 -3.31 15.58 14.17
CA VAL A 187 -2.83 14.54 15.09
C VAL A 187 -3.49 13.22 14.73
N VAL A 188 -2.70 12.17 14.57
CA VAL A 188 -3.19 10.83 14.23
C VAL A 188 -3.01 9.92 15.44
N TRP A 189 -4.11 9.32 15.90
CA TRP A 189 -4.09 8.25 16.89
C TRP A 189 -4.07 6.89 16.19
N PRO A 190 -3.60 5.83 16.87
CA PRO A 190 -3.54 4.50 16.28
C PRO A 190 -4.90 3.91 15.95
N GLU A 191 -4.88 2.87 15.11
CA GLU A 191 -6.04 2.08 14.74
C GLU A 191 -6.68 1.40 15.97
N MET A 192 -8.01 1.39 16.01
CA MET A 192 -8.85 0.77 17.04
C MET A 192 -8.55 1.19 18.50
N TRP A 193 -7.67 2.15 18.76
CA TRP A 193 -7.18 2.49 20.10
C TRP A 193 -8.28 2.79 21.15
N LEU A 194 -9.42 3.35 20.75
CA LEU A 194 -10.61 3.48 21.58
C LEU A 194 -11.63 2.35 21.38
N GLY A 195 -12.37 2.02 22.45
CA GLY A 195 -13.46 1.05 22.44
C GLY A 195 -13.06 -0.32 23.02
N PRO A 196 -13.80 -1.40 22.71
CA PRO A 196 -14.97 -1.43 21.82
C PRO A 196 -16.15 -0.64 22.38
N PHE A 197 -16.84 0.11 21.51
CA PHE A 197 -18.14 0.71 21.78
C PHE A 197 -19.26 -0.24 21.34
N GLN A 198 -20.46 -0.16 21.92
CA GLN A 198 -21.54 -1.06 21.52
C GLN A 198 -22.07 -0.74 20.11
N ASN A 199 -22.19 0.56 19.79
CA ASN A 199 -22.67 1.04 18.51
C ASN A 199 -21.95 2.33 18.08
N LEU A 200 -22.24 2.80 16.86
CA LEU A 200 -21.59 3.99 16.30
C LEU A 200 -21.93 5.26 17.08
N THR A 201 -23.19 5.43 17.50
CA THR A 201 -23.64 6.58 18.29
C THR A 201 -22.86 6.70 19.59
N ASP A 202 -22.65 5.59 20.30
CA ASP A 202 -21.85 5.60 21.54
C ASP A 202 -20.40 6.06 21.30
N ALA A 203 -19.80 5.62 20.18
CA ALA A 203 -18.44 6.02 19.81
C ALA A 203 -18.37 7.51 19.46
N GLU A 204 -19.32 8.02 18.67
CA GLU A 204 -19.42 9.43 18.32
C GLU A 204 -19.69 10.31 19.55
N ASP A 205 -20.60 9.92 20.43
CA ASP A 205 -20.92 10.64 21.68
C ASP A 205 -19.70 10.69 22.61
N TYR A 206 -18.97 9.57 22.73
CA TYR A 206 -17.75 9.51 23.54
C TYR A 206 -16.65 10.41 22.96
N VAL A 207 -16.39 10.34 21.66
CA VAL A 207 -15.36 11.17 20.99
C VAL A 207 -15.74 12.64 21.05
N SER A 208 -17.00 12.98 20.79
CA SER A 208 -17.55 14.34 20.88
C SER A 208 -17.40 14.91 22.28
N SER A 209 -17.66 14.12 23.33
CA SER A 209 -17.59 14.60 24.72
C SER A 209 -16.16 14.71 25.26
N ASN A 210 -15.25 13.83 24.83
CA ASN A 210 -13.93 13.68 25.43
C ASN A 210 -12.77 14.22 24.59
N VAL A 211 -12.84 14.07 23.26
CA VAL A 211 -11.79 14.50 22.32
C VAL A 211 -12.15 15.84 21.68
N GLY A 212 -13.43 16.06 21.33
CA GLY A 212 -13.95 17.28 20.73
C GLY A 212 -13.52 18.57 21.46
N PRO A 213 -13.71 18.69 22.79
CA PRO A 213 -13.31 19.89 23.53
C PRO A 213 -11.80 20.16 23.49
N LEU A 214 -10.97 19.12 23.42
CA LEU A 214 -9.53 19.30 23.27
C LEU A 214 -9.19 19.79 21.86
N ALA A 215 -9.72 19.15 20.82
CA ALA A 215 -9.52 19.54 19.43
C ALA A 215 -9.94 20.99 19.17
N GLY A 216 -11.13 21.39 19.63
CA GLY A 216 -11.66 22.74 19.53
C GLY A 216 -10.81 23.79 20.24
N ARG A 217 -10.35 23.52 21.48
CA ARG A 217 -9.45 24.44 22.21
C ARG A 217 -8.09 24.59 21.54
N LEU A 218 -7.59 23.53 20.91
CA LEU A 218 -6.28 23.51 20.27
C LEU A 218 -6.32 24.00 18.82
N GLY A 219 -7.51 24.06 18.21
CA GLY A 219 -7.69 24.37 16.80
C GLY A 219 -6.91 23.40 15.92
N ALA A 220 -7.11 22.09 16.14
CA ALA A 220 -6.39 21.01 15.47
C ALA A 220 -7.33 19.87 15.07
N PHE A 221 -7.03 19.23 13.94
CA PHE A 221 -7.66 18.00 13.51
C PHE A 221 -7.12 16.82 14.31
N VAL A 222 -8.00 15.88 14.68
CA VAL A 222 -7.61 14.62 15.34
C VAL A 222 -8.29 13.46 14.64
N SER A 223 -7.50 12.51 14.11
CA SER A 223 -8.02 11.23 13.62
C SER A 223 -7.94 10.19 14.73
N VAL A 224 -9.10 9.69 15.14
CA VAL A 224 -9.25 8.78 16.29
C VAL A 224 -9.64 7.39 15.80
N GLY A 225 -8.75 6.41 15.90
CA GLY A 225 -9.09 5.01 15.64
C GLY A 225 -9.94 4.43 16.76
N ALA A 226 -11.02 3.73 16.39
CA ALA A 226 -11.95 3.12 17.34
C ALA A 226 -12.50 1.78 16.84
N LEU A 227 -12.92 0.94 17.78
CA LEU A 227 -13.62 -0.32 17.54
C LEU A 227 -15.10 -0.20 17.96
N VAL A 228 -16.01 -0.65 17.11
CA VAL A 228 -17.47 -0.62 17.33
C VAL A 228 -18.07 -2.01 17.13
N GLY A 229 -18.85 -2.50 18.09
CA GLY A 229 -19.40 -3.85 18.07
C GLY A 229 -18.32 -4.91 17.95
N GLU A 230 -18.63 -6.04 17.31
CA GLU A 230 -17.71 -7.18 17.20
C GLU A 230 -16.57 -6.99 16.17
N SER A 231 -16.71 -6.04 15.24
CA SER A 231 -15.74 -5.87 14.14
C SER A 231 -15.73 -4.50 13.47
N GLY A 232 -16.43 -3.49 13.97
CA GLY A 232 -16.47 -2.17 13.35
C GLY A 232 -15.18 -1.38 13.55
N ASN A 233 -14.16 -1.66 12.74
CA ASN A 233 -12.91 -0.91 12.74
C ASN A 233 -13.09 0.41 11.97
N ILE A 234 -13.09 1.51 12.72
CA ILE A 234 -13.39 2.85 12.23
C ILE A 234 -12.32 3.86 12.65
N ALA A 235 -12.29 4.99 11.94
CA ALA A 235 -11.53 6.18 12.30
C ALA A 235 -12.45 7.40 12.22
N ILE A 236 -12.62 8.09 13.35
CA ILE A 236 -13.46 9.28 13.48
C ILE A 236 -12.57 10.50 13.27
N MET A 237 -12.95 11.39 12.34
CA MET A 237 -12.26 12.65 12.12
C MET A 237 -12.91 13.75 12.97
N VAL A 238 -12.17 14.30 13.91
CA VAL A 238 -12.55 15.48 14.69
C VAL A 238 -11.92 16.71 14.07
N GLY A 239 -12.74 17.72 13.78
CA GLY A 239 -12.34 19.00 13.22
C GLY A 239 -11.80 19.99 14.26
N PRO A 240 -11.24 21.11 13.79
CA PRO A 240 -10.60 22.11 14.65
C PRO A 240 -11.58 22.93 15.49
N GLU A 241 -12.89 22.81 15.29
CA GLU A 241 -13.92 23.42 16.15
C GLU A 241 -14.42 22.43 17.23
N GLY A 242 -13.91 21.19 17.21
CA GLY A 242 -14.30 20.11 18.12
C GLY A 242 -15.47 19.25 17.63
N GLU A 243 -15.93 19.50 16.40
CA GLU A 243 -16.99 18.79 15.71
C GLU A 243 -16.50 17.47 15.10
N ILE A 244 -17.38 16.47 15.01
CA ILE A 244 -17.11 15.28 14.21
C ILE A 244 -17.41 15.62 12.74
N LEU A 245 -16.38 15.58 11.91
CA LEU A 245 -16.50 15.83 10.46
C LEU A 245 -17.03 14.59 9.72
N GLY A 246 -16.71 13.41 10.23
CA GLY A 246 -17.27 12.16 9.77
C GLY A 246 -16.42 10.95 10.15
N VAL A 247 -16.80 9.80 9.61
CA VAL A 247 -16.24 8.51 10.00
C VAL A 247 -15.77 7.77 8.77
N TYR A 248 -14.56 7.22 8.83
CA TYR A 248 -14.05 6.26 7.86
C TYR A 248 -14.16 4.85 8.47
N GLY A 249 -14.64 3.88 7.69
CA GLY A 249 -14.65 2.47 8.08
C GLY A 249 -13.64 1.72 7.23
N LYS A 250 -12.79 0.87 7.86
CA LYS A 250 -11.69 0.17 7.18
C LYS A 250 -12.17 -0.57 5.95
N GLN A 251 -11.60 -0.36 4.77
CA GLN A 251 -12.22 -0.83 3.52
C GLN A 251 -11.80 -2.24 3.12
N LYS A 252 -10.55 -2.60 3.43
CA LYS A 252 -9.87 -3.83 3.00
C LYS A 252 -9.33 -4.61 4.21
N PRO A 253 -10.21 -5.20 5.04
CA PRO A 253 -9.77 -6.05 6.14
C PRO A 253 -9.06 -7.30 5.59
N LEU A 254 -7.95 -7.68 6.21
CA LEU A 254 -7.17 -8.85 5.81
C LEU A 254 -7.82 -10.13 6.35
N GLY A 255 -8.86 -10.61 5.67
CA GLY A 255 -9.62 -11.80 6.09
C GLY A 255 -8.77 -13.07 6.24
N LEU A 256 -7.64 -13.18 5.53
CA LEU A 256 -6.71 -14.31 5.64
C LEU A 256 -6.01 -14.42 6.99
N VAL A 257 -5.93 -13.33 7.76
CA VAL A 257 -5.43 -13.34 9.15
C VAL A 257 -6.56 -13.22 10.18
N GLY A 258 -7.81 -13.41 9.74
CA GLY A 258 -8.99 -13.36 10.61
C GLY A 258 -9.55 -11.95 10.85
N GLU A 259 -8.98 -10.92 10.22
CA GLU A 259 -9.46 -9.56 10.36
C GLU A 259 -10.87 -9.42 9.77
N LYS A 260 -11.75 -8.73 10.50
CA LYS A 260 -13.11 -8.41 10.07
C LYS A 260 -13.34 -6.92 10.19
N SER A 261 -14.04 -6.36 9.22
CA SER A 261 -14.65 -5.06 9.37
C SER A 261 -15.97 -4.99 8.62
N SER A 262 -17.05 -4.63 9.31
CA SER A 262 -18.41 -4.60 8.78
C SER A 262 -18.91 -3.20 8.41
N LEU A 263 -18.35 -2.15 9.02
CA LEU A 263 -18.77 -0.77 8.80
C LEU A 263 -17.99 -0.13 7.65
N ARG A 264 -18.71 0.44 6.68
CA ARG A 264 -18.14 1.09 5.49
C ARG A 264 -18.88 2.39 5.24
N PHE A 265 -18.14 3.50 5.19
CA PHE A 265 -18.69 4.84 5.01
C PHE A 265 -18.16 5.52 3.74
N GLY A 266 -17.63 4.74 2.81
CA GLY A 266 -16.94 5.24 1.62
C GLY A 266 -15.58 5.87 1.95
N TYR A 267 -15.24 6.93 1.21
CA TYR A 267 -13.91 7.55 1.23
C TYR A 267 -14.01 9.05 1.52
N PRO A 268 -14.54 9.46 2.69
CA PRO A 268 -14.73 10.87 2.99
C PRO A 268 -13.42 11.65 2.97
N THR A 269 -13.49 12.88 2.49
CA THR A 269 -12.41 13.86 2.50
C THR A 269 -12.90 15.19 3.03
N TYR A 270 -12.02 15.91 3.73
CA TYR A 270 -12.39 17.15 4.42
C TYR A 270 -11.49 18.28 3.97
N GLU A 271 -12.07 19.47 3.77
CA GLU A 271 -11.30 20.66 3.44
C GLU A 271 -10.35 21.03 4.58
N ILE A 272 -9.11 21.33 4.22
CA ILE A 272 -8.14 21.87 5.19
C ILE A 272 -8.35 23.38 5.22
N PRO A 273 -8.59 24.05 6.36
CA PRO A 273 -8.63 25.50 6.38
C PRO A 273 -7.21 26.08 6.27
N SER A 274 -7.04 27.24 5.62
CA SER A 274 -5.72 27.88 5.47
C SER A 274 -5.04 28.21 6.80
N THR A 275 -5.81 28.34 7.89
CA THR A 275 -5.34 28.51 9.26
C THR A 275 -4.58 27.30 9.81
N SER A 276 -4.78 26.11 9.22
CA SER A 276 -4.10 24.86 9.57
C SER A 276 -2.83 24.62 8.73
N LEU A 277 -2.55 25.49 7.76
CA LEU A 277 -1.36 25.43 6.91
C LEU A 277 -0.25 26.34 7.45
N VAL A 278 0.99 26.00 7.08
CA VAL A 278 2.16 26.86 7.31
C VAL A 278 2.06 28.12 6.44
N GLU A 279 1.77 27.96 5.16
CA GLU A 279 1.58 29.06 4.21
C GLU A 279 0.11 29.52 4.16
N ARG A 280 -0.30 30.32 5.16
CA ARG A 280 -1.70 30.78 5.34
C ARG A 280 -2.31 31.58 4.19
N ASN A 281 -1.51 32.09 3.27
CA ASN A 281 -1.95 32.93 2.15
C ASN A 281 -2.32 32.13 0.88
N ARG A 282 -2.25 30.78 0.90
CA ARG A 282 -2.64 29.96 -0.26
C ARG A 282 -4.16 29.83 -0.37
N THR A 283 -4.64 29.89 -1.61
CA THR A 283 -6.07 29.90 -1.98
C THR A 283 -6.68 28.51 -2.15
N SER A 284 -5.87 27.46 -2.30
CA SER A 284 -6.33 26.07 -2.32
C SER A 284 -5.60 25.29 -1.24
N PRO A 285 -6.28 24.90 -0.16
CA PRO A 285 -5.63 24.32 0.99
C PRO A 285 -5.49 22.78 0.92
N GLY A 286 -6.07 22.16 -0.11
CA GLY A 286 -6.14 20.71 -0.26
C GLY A 286 -7.12 20.08 0.73
N LYS A 287 -7.35 18.77 0.57
CA LYS A 287 -8.16 18.00 1.52
C LYS A 287 -7.32 17.02 2.34
N VAL A 288 -7.87 16.63 3.48
CA VAL A 288 -7.38 15.52 4.30
C VAL A 288 -8.34 14.34 4.18
N GLY A 289 -7.78 13.14 4.06
CA GLY A 289 -8.52 11.88 4.12
C GLY A 289 -7.89 10.90 5.10
N THR A 290 -8.55 9.77 5.30
CA THR A 290 -8.09 8.72 6.22
C THR A 290 -8.05 7.37 5.51
N LEU A 291 -6.99 6.60 5.73
CA LEU A 291 -6.92 5.17 5.39
C LEU A 291 -6.49 4.42 6.64
N ILE A 292 -7.19 3.36 7.00
CA ILE A 292 -6.83 2.60 8.21
C ILE A 292 -5.82 1.53 7.85
N CYS A 293 -4.63 1.61 8.45
CA CYS A 293 -3.60 0.59 8.42
C CYS A 293 -3.37 0.04 7.01
N TYR A 294 -3.59 -1.26 6.84
CA TYR A 294 -3.44 -2.06 5.64
C TYR A 294 -4.26 -1.59 4.43
N ASP A 295 -5.22 -0.67 4.59
CA ASP A 295 -5.92 -0.05 3.45
C ASP A 295 -4.93 0.68 2.51
N VAL A 296 -3.78 1.13 3.04
CA VAL A 296 -2.72 1.79 2.27
C VAL A 296 -2.03 0.84 1.26
N ASP A 297 -2.08 -0.47 1.49
CA ASP A 297 -1.47 -1.48 0.61
C ASP A 297 -2.26 -1.70 -0.67
N PHE A 298 -3.49 -1.21 -0.73
CA PHE A 298 -4.38 -1.34 -1.87
C PHE A 298 -4.43 -0.04 -2.67
N THR A 299 -4.29 -0.15 -3.99
CA THR A 299 -4.33 0.99 -4.93
C THR A 299 -5.71 1.67 -4.93
N GLY A 300 -6.79 0.89 -4.80
CA GLY A 300 -8.18 1.35 -4.89
C GLY A 300 -8.58 2.38 -3.82
N PRO A 301 -8.48 2.06 -2.52
CA PRO A 301 -8.84 2.98 -1.44
C PRO A 301 -8.16 4.34 -1.53
N LEU A 302 -6.83 4.34 -1.71
CA LEU A 302 -6.06 5.56 -1.87
C LEU A 302 -6.55 6.35 -3.09
N ARG A 303 -6.65 5.71 -4.25
CA ARG A 303 -7.12 6.36 -5.48
C ARG A 303 -8.45 7.07 -5.28
N SER A 304 -9.41 6.46 -4.59
CA SER A 304 -10.72 7.07 -4.31
C SER A 304 -10.62 8.37 -3.50
N ILE A 305 -9.68 8.43 -2.55
CA ILE A 305 -9.44 9.63 -1.72
C ILE A 305 -8.68 10.71 -2.51
N ILE A 306 -7.69 10.32 -3.31
CA ILE A 306 -6.89 11.25 -4.11
C ILE A 306 -7.71 11.89 -5.23
N MET A 307 -8.59 11.12 -5.88
CA MET A 307 -9.50 11.65 -6.91
C MET A 307 -10.49 12.69 -6.37
N GLN A 308 -10.64 12.80 -5.04
CA GLN A 308 -11.45 13.84 -4.39
C GLN A 308 -10.65 15.09 -3.98
N GLY A 309 -9.34 15.12 -4.22
CA GLY A 309 -8.46 16.25 -3.95
C GLY A 309 -7.69 16.18 -2.63
N ALA A 310 -7.60 15.00 -2.01
CA ALA A 310 -6.80 14.84 -0.81
C ALA A 310 -5.30 15.04 -1.09
N GLY A 311 -4.66 15.91 -0.31
CA GLY A 311 -3.21 16.14 -0.30
C GLY A 311 -2.52 15.56 0.94
N LEU A 312 -3.29 15.18 1.96
CA LEU A 312 -2.84 14.57 3.21
C LEU A 312 -3.67 13.33 3.53
N ILE A 313 -3.01 12.23 3.87
CA ILE A 313 -3.65 11.01 4.39
C ILE A 313 -3.21 10.80 5.83
N LEU A 314 -4.18 10.71 6.73
CA LEU A 314 -3.95 10.26 8.10
C LEU A 314 -4.14 8.74 8.13
N ASN A 315 -3.17 8.02 8.67
CA ASN A 315 -3.13 6.56 8.62
C ASN A 315 -3.03 5.95 10.03
N PRO A 316 -4.15 5.91 10.80
CA PRO A 316 -4.25 5.13 12.02
C PRO A 316 -3.87 3.68 11.71
N SER A 317 -2.89 3.14 12.41
CA SER A 317 -2.36 1.79 12.14
C SER A 317 -2.14 1.00 13.41
N GLN A 318 -2.26 -0.32 13.27
CA GLN A 318 -1.90 -1.31 14.27
C GLN A 318 -1.24 -2.47 13.53
N ASP A 319 0.06 -2.33 13.25
CA ASP A 319 0.84 -3.38 12.63
C ASP A 319 0.99 -4.57 13.58
N TRP A 320 1.03 -5.79 13.02
CA TRP A 320 1.52 -6.96 13.74
C TRP A 320 3.00 -7.19 13.40
N SER A 321 3.71 -7.85 14.31
CA SER A 321 5.14 -8.16 14.23
C SER A 321 5.62 -8.70 12.87
N ALA A 322 4.80 -9.49 12.18
CA ALA A 322 5.13 -10.07 10.86
C ALA A 322 4.99 -9.11 9.66
N VAL A 323 4.37 -7.93 9.81
CA VAL A 323 4.20 -6.93 8.74
C VAL A 323 4.90 -5.61 9.06
N ARG A 324 5.95 -5.61 9.88
CA ARG A 324 6.69 -4.38 10.22
C ARG A 324 7.24 -3.60 9.02
N ASP A 325 7.48 -4.25 7.88
CA ASP A 325 7.90 -3.58 6.64
C ASP A 325 6.76 -2.79 5.95
N HIS A 326 5.56 -2.76 6.53
CA HIS A 326 4.37 -2.04 6.05
C HIS A 326 4.61 -0.54 5.83
N LEU A 327 5.59 0.06 6.52
CA LEU A 327 6.06 1.42 6.26
C LEU A 327 6.48 1.66 4.80
N SER A 328 6.99 0.64 4.09
CA SER A 328 7.34 0.76 2.67
C SER A 328 6.14 1.16 1.81
N GLN A 329 4.95 0.68 2.18
CA GLN A 329 3.72 0.92 1.43
C GLN A 329 3.27 2.37 1.55
N ALA A 330 3.37 2.96 2.75
CA ALA A 330 3.16 4.39 2.92
C ALA A 330 4.10 5.22 2.02
N VAL A 331 5.36 4.81 1.86
CA VAL A 331 6.31 5.48 0.96
C VAL A 331 5.92 5.35 -0.52
N PHE A 332 5.61 4.14 -0.99
CA PHE A 332 5.20 3.94 -2.37
C PHE A 332 3.91 4.68 -2.70
N ARG A 333 2.92 4.63 -1.80
CA ARG A 333 1.65 5.35 -1.95
C ARG A 333 1.83 6.86 -2.00
N ALA A 334 2.67 7.41 -1.12
CA ALA A 334 2.99 8.84 -1.10
C ALA A 334 3.58 9.31 -2.44
N VAL A 335 4.54 8.56 -3.00
CA VAL A 335 5.17 8.89 -4.28
C VAL A 335 4.22 8.68 -5.46
N GLU A 336 3.54 7.54 -5.51
CA GLU A 336 2.62 7.18 -6.61
C GLU A 336 1.49 8.20 -6.75
N SER A 337 0.98 8.72 -5.64
CA SER A 337 -0.15 9.63 -5.61
C SER A 337 0.21 11.10 -5.33
N ARG A 338 1.49 11.40 -5.09
CA ARG A 338 1.99 12.76 -4.74
C ARG A 338 1.25 13.37 -3.56
N VAL A 339 1.14 12.61 -2.46
CA VAL A 339 0.51 13.05 -1.22
C VAL A 339 1.38 12.82 -0.01
N ALA A 340 1.13 13.59 1.05
CA ALA A 340 1.68 13.29 2.36
C ALA A 340 0.91 12.16 3.03
N ILE A 341 1.61 11.29 3.76
CA ILE A 341 1.00 10.24 4.58
C ILE A 341 1.60 10.30 5.99
N ALA A 342 0.73 10.34 6.99
CA ALA A 342 1.10 10.31 8.40
C ALA A 342 0.56 9.03 9.06
N LYS A 343 1.42 8.02 9.17
CA LYS A 343 1.14 6.73 9.79
C LYS A 343 1.41 6.79 11.29
N ALA A 344 0.38 6.58 12.10
CA ALA A 344 0.48 6.42 13.54
C ALA A 344 0.23 4.97 13.91
N ASP A 345 1.32 4.26 14.22
CA ASP A 345 1.25 2.89 14.69
C ASP A 345 1.03 2.81 16.20
N MET A 346 0.34 1.76 16.64
CA MET A 346 0.03 1.47 18.03
C MET A 346 1.28 1.09 18.85
N ALA A 347 2.26 0.41 18.25
CA ALA A 347 3.42 -0.12 18.98
C ALA A 347 4.76 -0.04 18.23
N TRP A 348 4.72 -0.10 16.89
CA TRP A 348 5.86 -0.32 16.02
C TRP A 348 6.24 0.94 15.24
N ASP A 349 6.15 0.88 13.91
CA ASP A 349 6.76 1.85 13.01
C ASP A 349 5.76 2.96 12.63
N SER A 350 6.02 4.15 13.16
CA SER A 350 5.31 5.40 12.84
C SER A 350 6.15 6.27 11.90
N VAL A 351 5.50 6.93 10.94
CA VAL A 351 6.22 7.73 9.95
C VAL A 351 5.37 8.87 9.41
N ILE A 352 6.02 9.99 9.10
CA ILE A 352 5.45 11.07 8.29
C ILE A 352 6.25 11.10 6.99
N VAL A 353 5.58 10.91 5.86
CA VAL A 353 6.18 10.81 4.52
C VAL A 353 5.68 11.96 3.64
N ASP A 354 6.59 12.61 2.91
CA ASP A 354 6.24 13.64 1.93
C ASP A 354 5.82 13.05 0.55
N PRO A 355 5.23 13.84 -0.36
CA PRO A 355 4.86 13.45 -1.73
C PRO A 355 6.01 12.90 -2.61
N TRP A 356 7.25 13.01 -2.14
CA TRP A 356 8.46 12.58 -2.84
C TRP A 356 9.06 11.31 -2.20
N GLY A 357 8.40 10.76 -1.19
CA GLY A 357 8.78 9.54 -0.48
C GLY A 357 9.81 9.77 0.64
N ARG A 358 10.14 11.03 0.96
CA ARG A 358 11.06 11.34 2.06
C ARG A 358 10.34 11.11 3.38
N LYS A 359 10.96 10.34 4.25
CA LYS A 359 10.50 10.09 5.63
C LYS A 359 10.90 11.28 6.51
N VAL A 360 10.11 12.36 6.48
CA VAL A 360 10.41 13.64 7.15
C VAL A 360 10.51 13.50 8.67
N ALA A 361 9.78 12.54 9.25
CA ALA A 361 9.99 12.04 10.59
C ALA A 361 9.70 10.53 10.60
N ARG A 362 10.46 9.78 11.38
CA ARG A 362 10.28 8.33 11.53
C ARG A 362 10.57 7.89 12.95
N PHE A 363 9.80 6.93 13.41
CA PHE A 363 10.03 6.15 14.61
C PHE A 363 9.96 4.69 14.18
N GLN A 364 11.06 3.98 14.37
CA GLN A 364 11.11 2.53 14.16
C GLN A 364 11.57 1.91 15.46
N SER A 365 10.82 0.93 15.93
CA SER A 365 11.10 0.33 17.22
C SER A 365 11.22 -1.17 17.13
N LEU A 366 12.20 -1.71 17.86
CA LEU A 366 12.34 -3.15 18.10
C LEU A 366 11.62 -3.58 19.39
N THR A 367 11.10 -2.61 20.15
CA THR A 367 10.40 -2.82 21.42
C THR A 367 9.20 -1.88 21.47
N GLU A 368 8.06 -2.34 21.95
CA GLU A 368 6.83 -1.55 22.04
C GLU A 368 7.04 -0.37 23.00
N ARG A 369 7.21 0.86 22.48
CA ARG A 369 7.50 2.06 23.31
C ARG A 369 6.71 3.25 22.83
N GLU A 370 6.32 4.09 23.79
CA GLU A 370 5.64 5.35 23.53
C GLU A 370 6.52 6.31 22.71
N ASN A 371 5.96 6.94 21.69
CA ASN A 371 6.61 7.96 20.87
C ASN A 371 5.60 8.99 20.33
N VAL A 372 6.07 10.21 20.11
CA VAL A 372 5.32 11.24 19.37
C VAL A 372 6.24 11.82 18.32
N LEU A 373 5.87 11.69 17.05
CA LEU A 373 6.52 12.40 15.96
C LEU A 373 5.78 13.69 15.69
N VAL A 374 6.51 14.78 15.45
CA VAL A 374 5.96 16.02 14.93
C VAL A 374 6.87 16.55 13.84
N ALA A 375 6.32 16.80 12.66
CA ALA A 375 7.08 17.34 11.53
C ALA A 375 6.25 18.31 10.70
N THR A 376 6.93 19.24 10.05
CA THR A 376 6.37 19.97 8.91
C THR A 376 6.52 19.09 7.67
N VAL A 377 5.43 18.88 6.95
CA VAL A 377 5.40 18.06 5.73
C VAL A 377 4.72 18.83 4.60
N GLU A 378 5.30 18.77 3.40
CA GLU A 378 4.68 19.26 2.17
C GLU A 378 3.47 18.38 1.84
N LEU A 379 2.32 18.98 1.54
CA LEU A 379 1.12 18.26 1.13
C LEU A 379 1.08 18.09 -0.39
N GLY A 380 0.24 17.16 -0.85
CA GLY A 380 -0.15 17.12 -2.25
C GLY A 380 -0.94 18.37 -2.65
N ASN A 381 -0.83 18.77 -3.91
CA ASN A 381 -1.55 19.92 -4.45
C ASN A 381 -3.03 19.62 -4.81
N GLY A 382 -3.53 18.43 -4.48
CA GLY A 382 -4.89 17.98 -4.77
C GLY A 382 -5.12 17.49 -6.21
N ALA A 383 -4.10 17.52 -7.09
CA ALA A 383 -4.21 16.98 -8.43
C ALA A 383 -3.81 15.49 -8.44
N PRO A 384 -4.59 14.59 -9.06
CA PRO A 384 -4.21 13.19 -9.18
C PRO A 384 -3.02 13.04 -10.13
N THR A 385 -2.17 12.06 -9.86
CA THR A 385 -1.06 11.72 -10.76
C THR A 385 -1.56 10.93 -11.97
N VAL A 386 -0.72 10.79 -13.00
CA VAL A 386 -1.06 9.94 -14.15
C VAL A 386 -1.35 8.52 -13.68
N ALA A 387 -0.52 7.97 -12.79
CA ALA A 387 -0.73 6.63 -12.22
C ALA A 387 -2.08 6.52 -11.46
N THR A 388 -2.45 7.54 -10.67
CA THR A 388 -3.75 7.57 -9.99
C THR A 388 -4.92 7.61 -10.98
N VAL A 389 -4.77 8.34 -12.09
CA VAL A 389 -5.83 8.44 -13.12
C VAL A 389 -5.95 7.13 -13.92
N THR A 390 -4.84 6.57 -14.37
CA THR A 390 -4.83 5.33 -15.16
C THR A 390 -5.17 4.11 -14.31
N GLY A 391 -4.83 4.13 -13.03
CA GLY A 391 -4.94 2.97 -12.14
C GLY A 391 -4.12 1.78 -12.66
N ASP A 392 -4.69 0.59 -12.53
CA ASP A 392 -3.97 -0.68 -12.72
C ASP A 392 -3.95 -1.17 -14.18
N ILE A 393 -3.85 -0.27 -15.17
CA ILE A 393 -3.84 -0.65 -16.60
C ILE A 393 -2.66 -1.56 -16.94
N LEU A 394 -1.45 -1.23 -16.49
CA LEU A 394 -0.25 -2.04 -16.79
C LEU A 394 -0.38 -3.51 -16.31
N PRO A 395 -0.67 -3.79 -15.03
CA PRO A 395 -0.81 -5.17 -14.59
C PRO A 395 -2.02 -5.87 -15.23
N LEU A 396 -3.10 -5.16 -15.59
CA LEU A 396 -4.21 -5.73 -16.37
C LEU A 396 -3.76 -6.19 -17.77
N LEU A 397 -2.96 -5.39 -18.47
CA LEU A 397 -2.36 -5.78 -19.75
C LEU A 397 -1.43 -6.99 -19.57
N CYS A 398 -0.67 -7.03 -18.47
CA CYS A 398 0.17 -8.17 -18.16
C CYS A 398 -0.66 -9.45 -17.93
N ALA A 399 -1.76 -9.33 -17.18
CA ALA A 399 -2.66 -10.44 -16.91
C ALA A 399 -3.34 -10.94 -18.20
N ALA A 400 -3.78 -10.03 -19.08
CA ALA A 400 -4.34 -10.38 -20.37
C ALA A 400 -3.34 -11.13 -21.25
N TYR A 401 -2.08 -10.70 -21.28
CA TYR A 401 -1.02 -11.39 -22.01
C TYR A 401 -0.72 -12.77 -21.43
N SER A 402 -0.62 -12.89 -20.11
CA SER A 402 -0.41 -14.17 -19.44
C SER A 402 -1.54 -15.16 -19.73
N LEU A 403 -2.79 -14.69 -19.70
CA LEU A 403 -3.95 -15.49 -20.09
C LEU A 403 -3.89 -15.93 -21.55
N PHE A 404 -3.51 -15.03 -22.45
CA PHE A 404 -3.30 -15.36 -23.87
C PHE A 404 -2.29 -16.50 -24.04
N VAL A 405 -1.15 -16.43 -23.36
CA VAL A 405 -0.11 -17.49 -23.40
C VAL A 405 -0.67 -18.83 -22.91
N LEU A 406 -1.41 -18.85 -21.81
CA LEU A 406 -2.03 -20.08 -21.29
C LEU A 406 -3.04 -20.68 -22.27
N VAL A 407 -3.94 -19.85 -22.80
CA VAL A 407 -5.00 -20.28 -23.73
C VAL A 407 -4.40 -20.79 -25.04
N SER A 408 -3.44 -20.06 -25.62
CA SER A 408 -2.78 -20.49 -26.85
C SER A 408 -2.00 -21.79 -26.67
N ALA A 409 -1.33 -21.98 -25.53
CA ALA A 409 -0.63 -23.22 -25.23
C ALA A 409 -1.61 -24.40 -25.10
N GLY A 410 -2.73 -24.19 -24.40
CA GLY A 410 -3.81 -25.17 -24.28
C GLY A 410 -4.44 -25.52 -25.62
N TRP A 411 -4.68 -24.52 -26.48
CA TRP A 411 -5.23 -24.72 -27.82
C TRP A 411 -4.28 -25.53 -28.71
N LYS A 412 -3.00 -25.16 -28.76
CA LYS A 412 -1.97 -25.89 -29.51
C LYS A 412 -1.83 -27.33 -29.00
N TRP A 413 -1.93 -27.57 -27.69
CA TRP A 413 -1.93 -28.91 -27.13
C TRP A 413 -3.17 -29.73 -27.54
N TYR A 414 -4.35 -29.10 -27.54
CA TYR A 414 -5.59 -29.72 -27.98
C TYR A 414 -5.52 -30.12 -29.45
N GLU A 415 -5.07 -29.22 -30.35
CA GLU A 415 -4.89 -29.54 -31.78
C GLU A 415 -3.95 -30.73 -32.00
N VAL A 416 -2.81 -30.78 -31.29
CA VAL A 416 -1.88 -31.91 -31.37
C VAL A 416 -2.52 -33.21 -30.89
N ARG A 417 -3.34 -33.17 -29.83
CA ARG A 417 -4.05 -34.37 -29.34
C ARG A 417 -5.16 -34.82 -30.26
N VAL A 418 -5.98 -33.91 -30.79
CA VAL A 418 -7.04 -34.24 -31.74
C VAL A 418 -6.44 -34.79 -33.03
N ALA A 419 -5.41 -34.16 -33.57
CA ALA A 419 -4.70 -34.67 -34.75
C ALA A 419 -4.17 -36.11 -34.52
N ARG A 420 -3.67 -36.43 -33.32
CA ARG A 420 -3.27 -37.80 -32.97
C ARG A 420 -4.43 -38.80 -32.90
N HIS A 421 -5.61 -38.39 -32.43
CA HIS A 421 -6.79 -39.26 -32.37
C HIS A 421 -7.44 -39.45 -33.75
N VAL A 422 -7.39 -38.45 -34.63
CA VAL A 422 -7.87 -38.54 -36.02
C VAL A 422 -6.95 -39.39 -36.89
N TYR A 423 -5.65 -39.47 -36.59
CA TYR A 423 -4.70 -40.36 -37.27
C TYR A 423 -4.65 -41.79 -36.71
N THR A 424 -5.48 -42.12 -35.72
CA THR A 424 -5.71 -43.51 -35.28
C THR A 424 -7.16 -43.98 -35.47
N PRO A 425 -7.73 -44.02 -36.69
CA PRO A 425 -9.06 -44.63 -36.88
C PRO A 425 -9.04 -46.15 -37.03
N ASP A 426 -7.91 -46.78 -37.38
CA ASP A 426 -7.89 -48.22 -37.63
C ASP A 426 -6.70 -48.88 -36.93
N GLY A 427 -7.03 -49.76 -35.99
CA GLY A 427 -6.10 -50.74 -35.49
C GLY A 427 -5.75 -51.74 -36.58
N GLU A 428 -4.63 -51.53 -37.27
CA GLU A 428 -3.84 -52.62 -37.84
C GLU A 428 -2.36 -52.40 -37.52
N TYR A 429 -1.93 -53.08 -36.45
CA TYR A 429 -0.54 -53.49 -36.32
C TYR A 429 -0.32 -54.68 -37.27
N GLY A 430 0.13 -54.38 -38.50
CA GLY A 430 0.71 -55.33 -39.43
C GLY A 430 2.25 -55.30 -39.31
N SER A 431 2.79 -56.36 -38.73
CA SER A 431 4.21 -56.74 -38.51
C SER A 431 5.30 -56.17 -39.44
N LEU A 432 6.43 -55.83 -38.80
CA LEU A 432 7.82 -56.21 -39.15
C LEU A 432 8.12 -56.59 -40.63
N MET A 433 8.99 -55.83 -41.31
CA MET A 433 10.31 -56.28 -41.81
C MET A 433 10.95 -55.30 -42.81
N SER A 434 12.23 -55.01 -42.56
CA SER A 434 13.36 -54.70 -43.49
C SER A 434 13.17 -53.82 -44.73
N ALA A 435 13.88 -52.68 -44.78
CA ALA A 435 15.11 -52.49 -45.58
C ALA A 435 15.82 -51.21 -45.14
#